data_AF-A0A3M6K4R2-F1
#
_entry.id   AF-A0A3M6K4R2-F1
#
_cell.length_a   1.000
_cell.length_b   1.000
_cell.length_c   1.000
_cell.angle_alpha   90.00
_cell.angle_beta   90.00
_cell.angle_gamma   90.00
#
_symmetry.space_group_name_H-M   'P 1'
#
loop_
_entity.id
_entity.type
_entity.pdbx_description
1 polymer ?
#
loop_
_entity_poly.entity_id
_entity_poly.type
_entity_poly.pdbx_seq_one_letter_code
_entity_poly.pdbx_strand_id
1 'polypeptide(L)'
;GAIPEKFGMKKFKPNRNSFPDFDESGWRGRFSKYVYGSKSKRSKIISELLSNGYSSFQKTLDDVSENIGAKIDPNVTMDIHRIFRLPGSINSKSGLTKIHCQDLEKFDAYFDSSFLSDDTVEVLANCPIEFRLKNKKFGPYHNEKVSIPTFAAVYMICKKLATIA
;
A
#
# COMPACT_ATOMS: atom_id res chain seq x y z
N GLY A 1 -2.31 11.18 15.74
CA GLY A 1 -0.84 11.33 15.76
C GLY A 1 -0.21 10.20 16.52
N ALA A 2 1.07 9.92 16.29
CA ALA A 2 1.83 8.97 17.08
C ALA A 2 1.96 9.49 18.53
N ILE A 3 1.77 8.60 19.51
CA ILE A 3 1.80 8.93 20.94
C ILE A 3 3.20 8.63 21.50
N PRO A 4 3.92 9.61 22.09
CA PRO A 4 5.27 9.45 22.62
C PRO A 4 5.48 8.23 23.52
N GLU A 5 4.50 7.93 24.37
CA GLU A 5 4.53 6.81 25.30
C GLU A 5 4.64 5.46 24.58
N LYS A 6 4.05 5.33 23.39
CA LYS A 6 4.15 4.09 22.59
C LYS A 6 5.57 3.84 22.08
N PHE A 7 6.38 4.89 22.00
CA PHE A 7 7.80 4.85 21.63
C PHE A 7 8.73 5.01 22.85
N GLY A 8 8.21 4.82 24.07
CA GLY A 8 9.02 4.75 25.29
C GLY A 8 9.29 6.08 25.97
N MET A 9 8.89 7.22 25.38
CA MET A 9 9.00 8.53 26.01
C MET A 9 7.79 8.77 26.92
N LYS A 10 7.96 8.53 28.22
CA LYS A 10 6.93 8.84 29.23
C LYS A 10 7.02 10.30 29.66
N LYS A 11 5.87 10.95 29.84
CA LYS A 11 5.80 12.33 30.37
C LYS A 11 6.42 12.48 31.77
N PHE A 12 6.34 11.43 32.59
CA PHE A 12 6.93 11.39 33.92
C PHE A 12 7.90 10.21 34.03
N LYS A 13 9.08 10.45 34.64
CA LYS A 13 10.12 9.43 34.87
C LYS A 13 10.41 8.58 33.62
N PRO A 14 10.88 9.19 32.51
CA PRO A 14 11.16 8.45 31.30
C PRO A 14 12.25 7.39 31.56
N ASN A 15 12.07 6.20 31.00
CA ASN A 15 12.99 5.09 31.16
C ASN A 15 13.67 4.80 29.82
N ARG A 16 14.99 4.68 29.84
CA ARG A 16 15.78 4.30 28.67
C ARG A 16 15.36 2.96 28.07
N ASN A 17 14.99 1.99 28.91
CA ASN A 17 14.67 0.63 28.48
C ASN A 17 13.28 0.52 27.83
N SER A 18 12.44 1.56 27.89
CA SER A 18 11.14 1.54 27.20
C SER A 18 11.22 1.96 25.73
N PHE A 19 12.35 2.50 25.28
CA PHE A 19 12.56 2.91 23.89
C PHE A 19 12.71 1.71 22.96
N PRO A 20 12.27 1.83 21.69
CA PRO A 20 12.32 0.76 20.73
C PRO A 20 13.70 0.12 20.52
N ASP A 21 13.69 -1.16 20.15
CA ASP A 21 14.85 -1.89 19.64
C ASP A 21 14.70 -2.24 18.15
N PHE A 22 15.79 -2.69 17.52
CA PHE A 22 15.89 -2.90 16.06
C PHE A 22 15.21 -4.18 15.55
N ASP A 23 15.05 -5.15 16.44
CA ASP A 23 14.42 -6.46 16.24
C ASP A 23 12.89 -6.41 16.44
N GLU A 24 12.38 -5.32 17.00
CA GLU A 24 10.95 -5.10 17.11
C GLU A 24 10.27 -4.99 15.72
N SER A 25 9.00 -5.38 15.66
CA SER A 25 8.18 -5.29 14.45
C SER A 25 7.35 -3.99 14.41
N GLY A 26 6.70 -3.74 13.28
CA GLY A 26 5.79 -2.61 13.11
C GLY A 26 6.48 -1.25 13.26
N TRP A 27 5.75 -0.28 13.83
CA TRP A 27 6.21 1.10 13.92
C TRP A 27 7.42 1.28 14.84
N ARG A 28 7.51 0.51 15.94
CA ARG A 28 8.64 0.61 16.89
C ARG A 28 9.95 0.19 16.23
N GLY A 29 9.94 -0.93 15.51
CA GLY A 29 11.09 -1.36 14.70
C GLY A 29 11.46 -0.43 13.55
N ARG A 30 10.47 0.16 12.87
CA ARG A 30 10.74 1.18 11.84
C ARG A 30 11.34 2.45 12.43
N PHE A 31 10.81 2.89 13.58
CA PHE A 31 11.32 4.04 14.29
C PHE A 31 12.77 3.83 14.73
N SER A 32 13.11 2.67 15.32
CA SER A 32 14.48 2.40 15.75
C SER A 32 15.46 2.40 14.57
N LYS A 33 15.10 1.78 13.45
CA LYS A 33 15.92 1.78 12.21
C LYS A 33 16.10 3.19 11.64
N TYR A 34 15.03 3.98 11.58
CA TYR A 34 15.04 5.31 10.99
C TYR A 34 15.76 6.35 11.88
N VAL A 35 15.39 6.41 13.16
CA VAL A 35 15.86 7.44 14.09
C VAL A 35 17.26 7.14 14.62
N TYR A 36 17.55 5.88 14.96
CA TYR A 36 18.87 5.55 15.50
C TYR A 36 19.92 5.33 14.39
N GLY A 37 19.49 4.89 13.21
CA GLY A 37 20.34 4.56 12.07
C GLY A 37 21.17 3.29 12.25
N SER A 38 21.90 3.14 13.37
CA SER A 38 22.72 1.96 13.69
C SER A 38 22.64 1.57 15.17
N LYS A 39 22.88 0.28 15.46
CA LYS A 39 22.88 -0.26 16.84
C LYS A 39 23.87 0.47 17.75
N SER A 40 25.04 0.87 17.24
CA SER A 40 26.06 1.61 17.98
C SER A 40 25.61 3.02 18.40
N LYS A 41 24.80 3.69 17.57
CA LYS A 41 24.32 5.05 17.84
C LYS A 41 23.11 5.10 18.76
N ARG A 42 22.36 3.99 18.90
CA ARG A 42 21.14 3.90 19.73
C ARG A 42 21.32 4.50 21.11
N SER A 43 22.40 4.12 21.80
CA SER A 43 22.68 4.59 23.15
C SER A 43 22.80 6.12 23.19
N LYS A 44 23.63 6.69 22.32
CA LYS A 44 23.83 8.14 22.24
C LYS A 44 22.51 8.87 21.95
N ILE A 45 21.77 8.41 20.95
CA ILE A 45 20.54 9.07 20.48
C ILE A 45 19.43 9.00 21.54
N ILE A 46 19.26 7.87 22.26
CA ILE A 46 18.27 7.83 23.35
C ILE A 46 18.62 8.86 24.45
N SER A 47 19.90 9.05 24.76
CA SER A 47 20.31 10.07 25.72
C SER A 47 20.00 11.49 25.23
N GLU A 48 20.22 11.78 23.94
CA GLU A 48 19.85 13.06 23.32
C GLU A 48 18.33 13.29 23.35
N LEU A 49 17.53 12.27 22.99
CA LEU A 49 16.06 12.34 23.01
C LEU A 49 15.53 12.59 24.43
N LEU A 50 16.10 11.93 25.44
CA LEU A 50 15.76 12.15 26.85
C LEU A 50 16.14 13.57 27.31
N SER A 51 17.31 14.06 26.92
CA SER A 51 17.79 15.41 27.24
C SER A 51 16.92 16.50 26.62
N ASN A 52 16.47 16.31 25.38
CA ASN A 52 15.62 17.26 24.67
C ASN A 52 14.17 17.26 25.18
N GLY A 53 13.77 16.17 25.86
CA GLY A 53 12.51 16.07 26.57
C GLY A 53 11.29 15.78 25.68
N TYR A 54 10.13 15.70 26.34
CA TYR A 54 8.88 15.18 25.77
C TYR A 54 8.37 15.97 24.56
N SER A 55 8.36 17.31 24.64
CA SER A 55 7.85 18.18 23.56
C SER A 55 8.69 18.06 22.28
N SER A 56 10.02 18.04 22.41
CA SER A 56 10.91 17.81 21.27
C SER A 56 10.70 16.43 20.67
N PHE A 57 10.50 15.41 21.51
CA PHE A 57 10.25 14.06 21.04
C PHE A 57 8.94 13.93 20.26
N GLN A 58 7.88 14.65 20.67
CA GLN A 58 6.64 14.71 19.89
C GLN A 58 6.88 15.28 18.49
N LYS A 59 7.64 16.38 18.37
CA LYS A 59 8.00 16.95 17.06
C LYS A 59 8.77 15.94 16.20
N THR A 60 9.77 15.28 16.79
CA THR A 60 10.48 14.19 16.10
C THR A 60 9.54 13.10 15.63
N LEU A 61 8.55 12.70 16.44
CA LEU A 61 7.57 11.69 16.03
C LEU A 61 6.68 12.15 14.88
N ASP A 62 6.25 13.41 14.89
CA ASP A 62 5.43 13.97 13.83
C ASP A 62 6.21 14.01 12.50
N ASP A 63 7.46 14.49 12.54
CA ASP A 63 8.36 14.55 11.37
C ASP A 63 8.66 13.16 10.78
N VAL A 64 8.96 12.17 11.62
CA VAL A 64 9.23 10.82 11.12
C VAL A 64 7.96 10.12 10.66
N SER A 65 6.78 10.46 11.20
CA SER A 65 5.53 9.78 10.85
C SER A 65 5.18 9.89 9.36
N GLU A 66 5.60 10.95 8.69
CA GLU A 66 5.44 11.10 7.23
C GLU A 66 6.26 10.07 6.43
N ASN A 67 7.41 9.67 6.99
CA ASN A 67 8.38 8.80 6.34
C ASN A 67 8.18 7.33 6.69
N ILE A 68 7.86 7.02 7.95
CA ILE A 68 7.74 5.63 8.45
C ILE A 68 6.31 5.21 8.81
N GLY A 69 5.37 6.14 8.78
CA GLY A 69 3.97 5.90 9.07
C GLY A 69 3.28 5.10 7.97
N ALA A 70 2.22 4.39 8.35
CA ALA A 70 1.33 3.76 7.38
C ALA A 70 0.39 4.81 6.79
N LYS A 71 0.35 4.89 5.46
CA LYS A 71 -0.61 5.74 4.74
C LYS A 71 -1.95 5.00 4.66
N ILE A 72 -2.88 5.37 5.53
CA ILE A 72 -4.25 4.82 5.58
C ILE A 72 -5.26 5.91 5.27
N ASP A 73 -6.43 5.52 4.76
CA ASP A 73 -7.56 6.44 4.65
C ASP A 73 -8.33 6.46 6.00
N PRO A 74 -8.24 7.54 6.79
CA PRO A 74 -8.89 7.61 8.09
C PRO A 74 -10.42 7.60 7.97
N ASN A 75 -10.98 8.08 6.86
CA ASN A 75 -12.44 8.08 6.63
C ASN A 75 -12.98 6.66 6.42
N VAL A 76 -12.15 5.72 5.99
CA VAL A 76 -12.50 4.29 5.94
C VAL A 76 -12.46 3.68 7.35
N THR A 77 -11.48 4.08 8.16
CA THR A 77 -11.17 3.42 9.44
C THR A 77 -12.08 3.88 10.57
N MET A 78 -12.48 5.15 10.58
CA MET A 78 -13.32 5.73 11.65
C MET A 78 -14.82 5.45 11.46
N ASP A 79 -15.23 5.10 10.25
CA ASP A 79 -16.63 4.83 9.93
C ASP A 79 -17.03 3.40 10.32
N ILE A 80 -17.80 3.28 11.40
CA ILE A 80 -18.28 1.99 11.92
C ILE A 80 -19.42 1.37 11.08
N HIS A 81 -20.02 2.14 10.18
CA HIS A 81 -21.12 1.69 9.30
C HIS A 81 -20.65 1.49 7.85
N ARG A 82 -19.33 1.46 7.63
CA ARG A 82 -18.74 1.36 6.30
C ARG A 82 -19.12 0.05 5.62
N ILE A 83 -19.62 0.14 4.39
CA ILE A 83 -19.82 -1.02 3.52
C ILE A 83 -18.52 -1.32 2.76
N PHE A 84 -18.04 -2.54 2.85
CA PHE A 84 -16.90 -3.03 2.08
C PHE A 84 -17.36 -3.79 0.84
N ARG A 85 -16.57 -3.69 -0.24
CA ARG A 85 -16.75 -4.52 -1.43
C ARG A 85 -16.76 -6.00 -1.04
N LEU A 86 -17.71 -6.77 -1.55
CA LEU A 86 -17.83 -8.20 -1.28
C LEU A 86 -16.60 -8.96 -1.83
N PRO A 87 -15.95 -9.84 -1.05
CA PRO A 87 -14.94 -10.76 -1.58
C PRO A 87 -15.50 -11.62 -2.72
N GLY A 88 -14.69 -11.88 -3.75
CA GLY A 88 -15.11 -12.60 -4.96
C GLY A 88 -15.85 -11.73 -5.99
N SER A 89 -16.25 -10.50 -5.67
CA SER A 89 -16.88 -9.61 -6.66
C SER A 89 -15.86 -8.97 -7.62
N ILE A 90 -16.30 -8.70 -8.84
CA ILE A 90 -15.52 -8.02 -9.89
C ILE A 90 -15.56 -6.50 -9.69
N ASN A 91 -14.42 -5.85 -9.88
CA ASN A 91 -14.30 -4.40 -9.86
C ASN A 91 -14.68 -3.78 -11.20
N SER A 92 -15.80 -3.05 -11.25
CA SER A 92 -16.28 -2.37 -12.46
C SER A 92 -15.30 -1.36 -13.07
N LYS A 93 -14.28 -0.91 -12.34
CA LYS A 93 -13.24 0.01 -12.84
C LYS A 93 -12.00 -0.69 -13.42
N SER A 94 -11.89 -2.01 -13.28
CA SER A 94 -10.73 -2.76 -13.77
C SER A 94 -11.04 -4.15 -14.32
N GLY A 95 -12.23 -4.71 -14.12
CA GLY A 95 -12.49 -6.11 -14.43
C GLY A 95 -11.77 -7.12 -13.52
N LEU A 96 -11.05 -6.65 -12.50
CA LEU A 96 -10.30 -7.51 -11.57
C LEU A 96 -11.15 -7.90 -10.36
N THR A 97 -10.92 -9.10 -9.83
CA THR A 97 -11.69 -9.69 -8.74
C THR A 97 -11.12 -9.31 -7.38
N LYS A 98 -11.97 -8.97 -6.40
CA LYS A 98 -11.52 -8.79 -5.02
C LYS A 98 -11.20 -10.16 -4.40
N ILE A 99 -9.92 -10.47 -4.24
CA ILE A 99 -9.46 -11.74 -3.67
C ILE A 99 -8.69 -11.53 -2.37
N HIS A 100 -8.62 -12.58 -1.55
CA HIS A 100 -7.82 -12.60 -0.33
C HIS A 100 -6.34 -12.79 -0.69
N CYS A 101 -5.49 -11.84 -0.30
CA CYS A 101 -4.05 -11.94 -0.47
C CYS A 101 -3.44 -12.70 0.71
N GLN A 102 -2.96 -13.93 0.47
CA GLN A 102 -2.32 -14.75 1.51
C GLN A 102 -0.88 -14.30 1.79
N ASP A 103 -0.14 -13.92 0.74
CA ASP A 103 1.27 -13.58 0.81
C ASP A 103 1.51 -12.31 -0.02
N LEU A 104 1.79 -11.20 0.67
CA LEU A 104 1.96 -9.90 0.03
C LEU A 104 3.23 -9.83 -0.84
N GLU A 105 4.25 -10.64 -0.56
CA GLU A 105 5.50 -10.62 -1.32
C GLU A 105 5.39 -11.34 -2.66
N LYS A 106 4.48 -12.32 -2.74
CA LYS A 106 4.27 -13.13 -3.96
C LYS A 106 3.08 -12.70 -4.81
N PHE A 107 2.19 -11.89 -4.24
CA PHE A 107 0.94 -11.50 -4.89
C PHE A 107 1.14 -10.52 -6.05
N ASP A 108 0.62 -10.86 -7.23
CA ASP A 108 0.51 -9.96 -8.38
C ASP A 108 -0.96 -9.76 -8.75
N ALA A 109 -1.49 -8.57 -8.48
CA ALA A 109 -2.88 -8.23 -8.80
C ALA A 109 -3.22 -8.43 -10.29
N TYR A 110 -2.30 -8.18 -11.23
CA TYR A 110 -2.56 -8.32 -12.67
C TYR A 110 -2.53 -9.77 -13.16
N PHE A 111 -2.08 -10.69 -12.32
CA PHE A 111 -2.10 -12.12 -12.59
C PHE A 111 -3.17 -12.81 -11.74
N ASP A 112 -3.02 -12.73 -10.42
CA ASP A 112 -3.81 -13.49 -9.46
C ASP A 112 -5.27 -13.05 -9.39
N SER A 113 -5.59 -11.78 -9.69
CA SER A 113 -6.97 -11.28 -9.59
C SER A 113 -7.75 -11.25 -10.90
N SER A 114 -7.15 -11.74 -11.99
CA SER A 114 -7.75 -11.76 -13.33
C SER A 114 -8.37 -13.13 -13.64
N PHE A 115 -9.66 -13.28 -13.29
CA PHE A 115 -10.37 -14.57 -13.36
C PHE A 115 -11.15 -14.79 -14.66
N LEU A 116 -11.23 -13.77 -15.50
CA LEU A 116 -11.93 -13.87 -16.79
C LEU A 116 -11.16 -14.78 -17.75
N SER A 117 -11.90 -15.40 -18.67
CA SER A 117 -11.34 -16.38 -19.59
C SER A 117 -10.34 -15.76 -20.56
N ASP A 118 -9.53 -16.65 -21.13
CA ASP A 118 -8.57 -16.31 -22.17
C ASP A 118 -9.20 -16.38 -23.58
N ASP A 119 -10.51 -16.62 -23.67
CA ASP A 119 -11.25 -16.66 -24.93
C ASP A 119 -11.18 -15.32 -25.64
N THR A 120 -10.97 -15.36 -26.95
CA THR A 120 -10.80 -14.16 -27.78
C THR A 120 -12.12 -13.49 -28.07
N VAL A 121 -12.16 -12.17 -27.90
CA VAL A 121 -13.30 -11.31 -28.26
C VAL A 121 -12.80 -10.12 -29.07
N GLU A 122 -13.62 -9.67 -30.01
CA GLU A 122 -13.33 -8.47 -30.79
C GLU A 122 -13.80 -7.20 -30.06
N VAL A 123 -12.93 -6.21 -30.01
CA VAL A 123 -13.23 -4.88 -29.47
C VAL A 123 -12.71 -3.80 -30.40
N LEU A 124 -13.38 -2.65 -30.40
CA LEU A 124 -12.83 -1.42 -30.95
C LEU A 124 -11.93 -0.80 -29.88
N ALA A 125 -10.61 -0.88 -30.07
CA ALA A 125 -9.61 -0.46 -29.10
C ALA A 125 -9.02 0.92 -29.44
N ASN A 126 -8.95 1.77 -28.42
CA ASN A 126 -8.26 3.06 -28.45
C ASN A 126 -7.45 3.21 -27.16
N CYS A 127 -6.22 2.65 -27.16
CA CYS A 127 -5.35 2.62 -26.01
C CYS A 127 -3.97 3.17 -26.40
N PRO A 128 -3.60 4.39 -25.99
CA PRO A 128 -2.38 5.04 -26.46
C PRO A 128 -1.09 4.47 -25.85
N ILE A 129 -1.20 3.53 -24.90
CA ILE A 129 -0.06 2.96 -24.17
C ILE A 129 -0.03 1.44 -24.30
N GLU A 130 1.16 0.86 -24.24
CA GLU A 130 1.32 -0.58 -23.99
C GLU A 130 1.05 -0.88 -22.51
N PHE A 131 0.35 -1.98 -22.24
CA PHE A 131 0.18 -2.49 -20.88
C PHE A 131 0.32 -4.00 -20.82
N ARG A 132 0.54 -4.54 -19.61
CA ARG A 132 0.69 -5.98 -19.36
C ARG A 132 -0.40 -6.48 -18.42
N LEU A 133 -1.01 -7.61 -18.77
CA LEU A 133 -2.02 -8.28 -17.96
C LEU A 133 -1.91 -9.81 -18.17
N LYS A 134 -1.96 -10.60 -17.08
CA LYS A 134 -1.68 -12.06 -17.11
C LYS A 134 -0.41 -12.42 -17.90
N ASN A 135 0.67 -11.64 -17.71
CA ASN A 135 1.95 -11.79 -18.41
C ASN A 135 1.93 -11.63 -19.95
N LYS A 136 0.84 -11.15 -20.53
CA LYS A 136 0.71 -10.82 -21.95
C LYS A 136 0.74 -9.30 -22.14
N LYS A 137 1.34 -8.84 -23.24
CA LYS A 137 1.40 -7.43 -23.62
C LYS A 137 0.24 -7.09 -24.56
N PHE A 138 -0.32 -5.90 -24.38
CA PHE A 138 -1.42 -5.37 -25.19
C PHE A 138 -1.16 -3.91 -25.51
N GLY A 139 -1.62 -3.49 -26.68
CA GLY A 139 -1.45 -2.14 -27.19
C GLY A 139 0.01 -1.81 -27.58
N PRO A 140 0.28 -0.55 -27.96
CA PRO A 140 -0.71 0.50 -28.14
C PRO A 140 -1.69 0.16 -29.28
N TYR A 141 -2.91 0.68 -29.19
CA TYR A 141 -3.98 0.52 -30.19
C TYR A 141 -4.55 1.87 -30.60
N HIS A 142 -4.75 2.09 -31.89
CA HIS A 142 -5.15 3.39 -32.44
C HIS A 142 -6.48 3.31 -33.20
N ASN A 143 -7.58 3.26 -32.44
CA ASN A 143 -8.95 3.21 -32.96
C ASN A 143 -9.16 2.11 -34.01
N GLU A 144 -8.76 0.89 -33.65
CA GLU A 144 -8.73 -0.27 -34.53
C GLU A 144 -9.50 -1.44 -33.91
N LYS A 145 -10.03 -2.32 -34.76
CA LYS A 145 -10.66 -3.55 -34.32
C LYS A 145 -9.59 -4.59 -34.02
N VAL A 146 -9.57 -5.09 -32.79
CA VAL A 146 -8.58 -6.08 -32.34
C VAL A 146 -9.27 -7.25 -31.67
N SER A 147 -8.76 -8.44 -31.93
CA SER A 147 -9.16 -9.66 -31.24
C SER A 147 -8.20 -9.92 -30.08
N ILE A 148 -8.69 -9.79 -28.85
CA ILE A 148 -7.90 -9.93 -27.62
C ILE A 148 -8.63 -10.84 -26.62
N PRO A 149 -7.92 -11.44 -25.65
CA PRO A 149 -8.56 -12.24 -24.61
C PRO A 149 -9.61 -11.45 -23.81
N THR A 150 -10.67 -12.13 -23.37
CA THR A 150 -11.80 -11.55 -22.64
C THR A 150 -11.35 -10.77 -21.41
N PHE A 151 -10.38 -11.29 -20.65
CA PHE A 151 -9.85 -10.57 -19.49
C PHE A 151 -9.22 -9.21 -19.84
N ALA A 152 -8.57 -9.09 -21.00
CA ALA A 152 -7.96 -7.85 -21.48
C ALA A 152 -9.01 -6.90 -22.04
N ALA A 153 -9.97 -7.43 -22.81
CA ALA A 153 -11.10 -6.67 -23.32
C ALA A 153 -11.90 -6.01 -22.19
N VAL A 154 -12.29 -6.77 -21.17
CA VAL A 154 -13.04 -6.23 -20.03
C VAL A 154 -12.21 -5.20 -19.26
N TYR A 155 -10.91 -5.46 -19.06
CA TYR A 155 -10.01 -4.48 -18.43
C TYR A 155 -10.00 -3.14 -19.19
N MET A 156 -9.86 -3.19 -20.51
CA MET A 156 -9.85 -1.99 -21.37
C MET A 156 -11.21 -1.27 -21.39
N ILE A 157 -12.32 -2.02 -21.48
CA ILE A 157 -13.68 -1.47 -21.44
C ILE A 157 -13.92 -0.75 -20.10
N CYS A 158 -13.56 -1.39 -18.98
CA CYS A 158 -13.66 -0.79 -17.64
C CYS A 158 -12.83 0.49 -17.50
N LYS A 159 -11.73 0.61 -18.25
CA LYS A 159 -10.88 1.81 -18.32
C LYS A 159 -11.32 2.82 -19.37
N LYS A 160 -12.40 2.54 -20.11
CA LYS A 160 -12.92 3.36 -21.23
C LYS A 160 -11.92 3.49 -22.39
N LEU A 161 -11.09 2.46 -22.59
CA LEU A 161 -10.08 2.38 -23.65
C LEU A 161 -10.50 1.44 -24.79
N ALA A 162 -11.64 0.79 -24.66
CA ALA A 162 -12.23 -0.03 -25.70
C ALA A 162 -13.75 -0.06 -25.56
N THR A 163 -14.44 -0.38 -26.65
CA THR A 163 -15.86 -0.75 -26.66
C THR A 163 -16.03 -2.10 -27.35
N ILE A 164 -17.13 -2.79 -27.04
CA ILE A 164 -17.51 -4.00 -27.81
C ILE A 164 -17.68 -3.56 -29.28
N ALA A 165 -17.11 -4.36 -30.18
CA ALA A 165 -17.11 -4.09 -31.63
C ALA A 165 -18.48 -4.29 -32.28
#